data_AF-A0A352S0I2-F1
#
_entry.id   AF-A0A352S0I2-F1
#
_cell.length_a   1.000
_cell.length_b   1.000
_cell.length_c   1.000
_cell.angle_alpha   90.00
_cell.angle_beta   90.00
_cell.angle_gamma   90.00
#
_symmetry.space_group_name_H-M   'P 1'
#
loop_
_entity.id
_entity.type
_entity.pdbx_description
1 polymer ?
#
loop_
_entity_poly.entity_id
_entity_poly.type
_entity_poly.pdbx_seq_one_letter_code
_entity_poly.pdbx_strand_id
1 'polypeptide(L)'
;VEAGFTDRHYFGAAQFDGSLVYRQGIGGFGSQADTLAVNGGPTWRYSMVVADANLSAPFRLGEQMLRYVTTFRGQYTGDRLYALDMMTIGSRYTVRGFDGEMLLAGDSGFYWRNELQAPVANTGQALYAGLDYGRVFGPSTVGLVGTQLIGAVLGLRGGFGSKFGRLSYDFFVGLPVYKPAAFHTSGVTGGMQVAYQY
;
A
#
# COMPACT_ATOMS: atom_id res chain seq x y z
N VAL A 1 15.56 11.22 -12.31
CA VAL A 1 15.66 10.24 -13.42
C VAL A 1 15.29 8.88 -12.84
N GLU A 2 14.61 8.03 -13.61
CA GLU A 2 14.22 6.69 -13.18
C GLU A 2 14.63 5.66 -14.24
N ALA A 3 15.06 4.49 -13.78
CA ALA A 3 15.30 3.31 -14.60
C ALA A 3 14.72 2.10 -13.88
N GLY A 4 14.03 1.21 -14.59
CA GLY A 4 13.37 0.09 -13.93
C GLY A 4 13.01 -1.05 -14.86
N PHE A 5 12.70 -2.17 -14.23
CA PHE A 5 12.20 -3.39 -14.86
C PHE A 5 10.80 -3.67 -14.33
N THR A 6 9.89 -4.05 -15.22
CA THR A 6 8.53 -4.47 -14.89
C THR A 6 8.24 -5.76 -15.61
N ASP A 7 7.63 -6.71 -14.90
CA ASP A 7 7.21 -7.99 -15.45
C ASP A 7 5.79 -8.34 -15.02
N ARG A 8 5.07 -8.98 -15.93
CA ARG A 8 3.79 -9.62 -15.64
C ARG A 8 3.89 -11.07 -16.06
N HIS A 9 3.65 -11.97 -15.11
CA HIS A 9 3.72 -13.40 -15.34
C HIS A 9 2.43 -14.10 -14.92
N TYR A 10 2.04 -15.12 -15.69
CA TYR A 10 0.87 -15.94 -15.42
C TYR A 10 1.29 -17.36 -15.05
N PHE A 11 0.86 -17.84 -13.90
CA PHE A 11 1.06 -19.21 -13.43
C PHE A 11 -0.28 -19.92 -13.40
N GLY A 12 -0.68 -20.49 -14.53
CA GLY A 12 -2.04 -21.01 -14.70
C GLY A 12 -3.08 -19.88 -14.59
N ALA A 13 -3.98 -19.99 -13.61
CA ALA A 13 -4.99 -18.96 -13.34
C ALA A 13 -4.51 -17.84 -12.40
N ALA A 14 -3.30 -17.96 -11.85
CA ALA A 14 -2.69 -16.90 -11.03
C ALA A 14 -1.97 -15.87 -11.90
N GLN A 15 -2.05 -14.61 -11.52
CA GLN A 15 -1.36 -13.49 -12.15
C GLN A 15 -0.43 -12.83 -11.14
N PHE A 16 0.82 -12.64 -11.52
CA PHE A 16 1.82 -11.88 -10.79
C PHE A 16 2.23 -10.65 -11.62
N ASP A 17 2.35 -9.51 -10.95
CA ASP A 17 2.88 -8.26 -11.47
C ASP A 17 4.01 -7.81 -10.55
N GLY A 18 5.19 -7.53 -11.09
CA GLY A 18 6.34 -7.05 -10.32
C GLY A 18 7.02 -5.88 -11.01
N SER A 19 7.52 -4.93 -10.23
CA SER A 19 8.42 -3.91 -10.72
C SER A 19 9.55 -3.63 -9.73
N LEU A 20 10.72 -3.28 -10.29
CA LEU A 20 11.87 -2.81 -9.54
C LEU A 20 12.42 -1.57 -10.24
N VAL A 21 12.39 -0.44 -9.55
CA VAL A 21 12.73 0.88 -10.10
C VAL A 21 13.82 1.51 -9.26
N TYR A 22 14.91 1.91 -9.90
CA TYR A 22 15.90 2.82 -9.34
C TYR A 22 15.52 4.26 -9.68
N ARG A 23 15.48 5.12 -8.68
CA ARG A 23 15.15 6.54 -8.77
C ARG A 23 16.32 7.36 -8.27
N GLN A 24 16.65 8.42 -8.99
CA GLN A 24 17.69 9.36 -8.61
C GLN A 24 17.25 10.80 -8.81
N GLY A 25 17.34 11.60 -7.75
CA GLY A 25 17.18 13.04 -7.80
C GLY A 25 18.37 13.71 -8.49
N ILE A 26 18.11 14.63 -9.43
CA ILE A 26 19.17 15.28 -10.23
C ILE A 26 19.07 16.80 -10.21
N GLY A 27 20.21 17.48 -10.34
CA GLY A 27 20.31 18.95 -10.38
C GLY A 27 19.95 19.61 -11.70
N GLY A 28 19.05 19.00 -12.47
CA GLY A 28 18.58 19.55 -13.73
C GLY A 28 17.47 20.59 -13.53
N PHE A 29 17.15 21.31 -14.61
CA PHE A 29 15.94 22.13 -14.75
C PHE A 29 15.72 23.19 -13.65
N GLY A 30 16.81 23.78 -13.12
CA GLY A 30 16.71 24.80 -12.06
C GLY A 30 16.39 24.24 -10.68
N SER A 31 16.66 22.95 -10.43
CA SER A 31 16.49 22.33 -9.12
C SER A 31 17.30 23.07 -8.03
N GLN A 32 16.67 23.27 -6.88
CA GLN A 32 17.28 23.91 -5.71
C GLN A 32 18.56 23.20 -5.26
N ALA A 33 19.48 23.96 -4.68
CA ALA A 33 20.71 23.43 -4.09
C ALA A 33 20.45 22.66 -2.78
N ASP A 34 21.17 21.57 -2.58
CA ASP A 34 21.07 20.68 -1.42
C ASP A 34 21.89 21.17 -0.22
N THR A 35 21.60 22.38 0.23
CA THR A 35 22.36 23.02 1.32
C THR A 35 22.20 22.30 2.67
N LEU A 36 21.04 21.68 2.92
CA LEU A 36 20.78 20.93 4.16
C LEU A 36 21.54 19.59 4.20
N ALA A 37 21.79 18.96 3.05
CA ALA A 37 22.44 17.65 2.96
C ALA A 37 23.87 17.68 3.53
N VAL A 38 24.57 18.81 3.39
CA VAL A 38 25.94 19.01 3.92
C VAL A 38 26.04 18.76 5.43
N ASN A 39 24.94 18.98 6.16
CA ASN A 39 24.87 18.80 7.62
C ASN A 39 24.07 17.55 8.04
N GLY A 40 23.92 16.56 7.15
CA GLY A 40 23.11 15.36 7.42
C GLY A 40 21.59 15.60 7.40
N GLY A 41 21.17 16.72 6.82
CA GLY A 41 19.77 17.03 6.52
C GLY A 41 19.26 16.31 5.26
N PRO A 42 17.99 16.54 4.89
CA PRO A 42 17.39 15.92 3.70
C PRO A 42 18.02 16.41 2.39
N THR A 43 17.96 15.59 1.34
CA THR A 43 18.56 15.82 0.02
C THR A 43 17.55 15.66 -1.13
N TRP A 44 17.64 16.53 -2.14
CA TRP A 44 16.95 16.37 -3.44
C TRP A 44 17.79 15.59 -4.46
N ARG A 45 18.98 15.12 -4.07
CA ARG A 45 19.90 14.29 -4.85
C ARG A 45 19.95 12.86 -4.33
N TYR A 46 18.83 12.38 -3.79
CA TYR A 46 18.71 11.03 -3.27
C TYR A 46 18.88 9.97 -4.37
N SER A 47 19.23 8.77 -3.94
CA SER A 47 19.22 7.53 -4.71
C SER A 47 18.39 6.49 -3.98
N MET A 48 17.40 5.91 -4.66
CA MET A 48 16.40 5.06 -4.03
C MET A 48 16.03 3.89 -4.95
N VAL A 49 15.79 2.73 -4.36
CA VAL A 49 15.19 1.57 -5.02
C VAL A 49 13.75 1.44 -4.52
N VAL A 50 12.81 1.29 -5.45
CA VAL A 50 11.39 1.05 -5.20
C VAL A 50 11.03 -0.32 -5.78
N ALA A 51 10.35 -1.13 -4.99
CA ALA A 51 9.86 -2.45 -5.40
C ALA A 51 8.34 -2.50 -5.22
N ASP A 52 7.62 -2.87 -6.27
CA ASP A 52 6.18 -3.17 -6.22
C ASP A 52 5.96 -4.62 -6.63
N ALA A 53 5.06 -5.32 -5.94
CA ALA A 53 4.63 -6.66 -6.33
C ALA A 53 3.15 -6.85 -6.02
N ASN A 54 2.42 -7.47 -6.95
CA ASN A 54 1.02 -7.86 -6.79
C ASN A 54 0.84 -9.30 -7.27
N LEU A 55 0.15 -10.12 -6.47
CA LEU A 55 -0.23 -11.47 -6.86
C LEU A 55 -1.74 -11.64 -6.67
N SER A 56 -2.39 -12.20 -7.68
CA SER A 56 -3.80 -12.61 -7.64
C SER A 56 -3.88 -14.09 -7.98
N ALA A 57 -4.20 -14.93 -7.00
CA ALA A 57 -4.22 -16.39 -7.14
C ALA A 57 -5.59 -16.95 -6.75
N PRO A 58 -6.42 -17.39 -7.72
CA PRO A 58 -7.62 -18.17 -7.41
C PRO A 58 -7.24 -19.58 -6.98
N PHE A 59 -7.96 -20.13 -6.01
CA PHE A 59 -7.76 -21.50 -5.52
C PHE A 59 -9.07 -22.08 -5.00
N ARG A 60 -9.16 -23.40 -4.93
CA ARG A 60 -10.33 -24.09 -4.34
C ARG A 60 -10.01 -24.55 -2.93
N LEU A 61 -10.94 -24.30 -2.01
CA LEU A 61 -10.97 -24.90 -0.68
C LEU A 61 -12.25 -25.71 -0.56
N GLY A 62 -12.15 -27.02 -0.81
CA GLY A 62 -13.31 -27.89 -0.99
C GLY A 62 -14.16 -27.47 -2.20
N GLU A 63 -15.44 -27.20 -1.96
CA GLU A 63 -16.37 -26.72 -3.00
C GLU A 63 -16.33 -25.19 -3.22
N GLN A 64 -15.64 -24.45 -2.35
CA GLN A 64 -15.58 -22.99 -2.45
C GLN A 64 -14.40 -22.55 -3.32
N MET A 65 -14.70 -21.74 -4.34
CA MET A 65 -13.67 -21.01 -5.09
C MET A 65 -13.34 -19.73 -4.32
N LEU A 66 -12.07 -19.57 -3.94
CA LEU A 66 -11.56 -18.39 -3.25
C LEU A 66 -10.49 -17.71 -4.10
N ARG A 67 -10.16 -16.47 -3.76
CA ARG A 67 -9.03 -15.75 -4.37
C ARG A 67 -8.18 -15.13 -3.28
N TYR A 68 -6.89 -15.44 -3.29
CA TYR A 68 -5.90 -14.75 -2.48
C TYR A 68 -5.30 -13.61 -3.31
N VAL A 69 -5.29 -12.41 -2.76
CA VAL A 69 -4.66 -11.23 -3.33
C VAL A 69 -3.65 -10.70 -2.35
N THR A 70 -2.42 -10.47 -2.80
CA THR A 70 -1.38 -9.85 -1.98
C THR A 70 -0.68 -8.74 -2.74
N THR A 71 -0.39 -7.65 -2.05
CA THR A 71 0.30 -6.47 -2.60
C THR A 71 1.42 -6.08 -1.67
N PHE A 72 2.62 -5.95 -2.22
CA PHE A 72 3.79 -5.43 -1.53
C PHE A 72 4.25 -4.15 -2.22
N ARG A 73 4.58 -3.13 -1.42
CA ARG A 73 5.34 -1.97 -1.86
C ARG A 73 6.44 -1.72 -0.86
N GLY A 74 7.65 -1.56 -1.35
CA GLY A 74 8.82 -1.17 -0.54
C GLY A 74 9.61 -0.07 -1.23
N GLN A 75 10.24 0.77 -0.42
CA GLN A 75 11.28 1.68 -0.88
C GLN A 75 12.48 1.61 0.06
N TYR A 76 13.67 1.73 -0.51
CA TYR A 76 14.93 1.73 0.22
C TYR A 76 15.87 2.82 -0.30
N THR A 77 16.41 3.60 0.62
CA THR A 77 17.47 4.57 0.37
C THR A 77 18.37 4.68 1.61
N GLY A 78 19.65 4.98 1.40
CA GLY A 78 20.56 5.40 2.47
C GLY A 78 20.48 6.89 2.78
N ASP A 79 19.77 7.66 1.95
CA ASP A 79 19.69 9.10 2.06
C ASP A 79 18.59 9.54 3.03
N ARG A 80 18.75 10.75 3.56
CA ARG A 80 17.66 11.42 4.28
C ARG A 80 16.76 12.12 3.28
N LEU A 81 15.47 11.79 3.33
CA LEU A 81 14.49 12.29 2.36
C LEU A 81 13.74 13.50 2.90
N TYR A 82 13.26 14.33 1.99
CA TYR A 82 12.18 15.26 2.31
C TYR A 82 10.87 14.48 2.50
N ALA A 83 9.96 15.02 3.32
CA ALA A 83 8.70 14.35 3.67
C ALA A 83 7.86 13.92 2.45
N LEU A 84 8.00 14.63 1.31
CA LEU A 84 7.31 14.29 0.06
C LEU A 84 7.74 12.94 -0.53
N ASP A 85 8.99 12.53 -0.30
CA ASP A 85 9.55 11.28 -0.84
C ASP A 85 9.53 10.14 0.19
N MET A 86 9.10 10.41 1.43
CA MET A 86 9.07 9.40 2.50
C MET A 86 7.98 8.35 2.28
N MET A 87 8.28 7.10 2.67
CA MET A 87 7.28 6.05 2.81
C MET A 87 6.36 6.41 3.97
N THR A 88 5.05 6.43 3.73
CA THR A 88 4.04 6.59 4.78
C THR A 88 3.22 5.31 4.96
N ILE A 89 2.88 4.99 6.21
CA ILE A 89 2.00 3.87 6.55
C ILE A 89 0.96 4.28 7.59
N GLY A 90 -0.22 3.65 7.55
CA GLY A 90 -1.31 3.87 8.50
C GLY A 90 -2.57 4.47 7.85
N SER A 91 -2.91 4.06 6.63
CA SER A 91 -4.09 4.57 5.90
C SER A 91 -4.75 3.48 5.07
N ARG A 92 -5.95 3.76 4.54
CA ARG A 92 -6.69 2.84 3.64
C ARG A 92 -5.90 2.40 2.39
N TYR A 93 -4.87 3.15 1.99
CA TYR A 93 -4.04 2.85 0.82
C TYR A 93 -2.79 2.02 1.16
N THR A 94 -2.39 1.96 2.43
CA THR A 94 -1.16 1.33 2.91
C THR A 94 -1.51 0.17 3.85
N VAL A 95 -1.27 0.30 5.16
CA VAL A 95 -1.76 -0.62 6.19
C VAL A 95 -3.21 -0.24 6.52
N ARG A 96 -4.19 -1.03 6.08
CA ARG A 96 -5.61 -0.80 6.39
C ARG A 96 -5.90 -1.06 7.87
N GLY A 97 -7.04 -0.56 8.35
CA GLY A 97 -7.41 -0.60 9.76
C GLY A 97 -7.04 0.65 10.55
N PHE A 98 -6.47 1.65 9.87
CA PHE A 98 -6.10 2.95 10.41
C PHE A 98 -6.86 4.05 9.65
N ASP A 99 -7.27 5.09 10.38
CA ASP A 99 -8.05 6.23 9.87
C ASP A 99 -7.24 7.16 8.95
N GLY A 100 -5.91 7.19 9.10
CA GLY A 100 -5.01 8.04 8.31
C GLY A 100 -4.83 9.45 8.88
N GLU A 101 -5.39 9.75 10.05
CA GLU A 101 -5.19 11.03 10.74
C GLU A 101 -3.76 11.15 11.30
N MET A 102 -3.20 10.02 11.73
CA MET A 102 -1.80 9.88 12.09
C MET A 102 -1.14 8.85 11.16
N LEU A 103 0.07 9.14 10.70
CA LEU A 103 0.86 8.27 9.83
C LEU A 103 2.26 8.07 10.43
N LEU A 104 2.88 6.91 10.17
CA LEU A 104 4.32 6.77 10.34
C LEU A 104 5.01 7.04 9.02
N ALA A 105 6.02 7.91 9.03
CA ALA A 105 6.76 8.31 7.84
C ALA A 105 8.27 8.06 8.02
N GLY A 106 8.92 7.44 7.04
CA GLY A 106 10.37 7.22 7.07
C GLY A 106 11.00 7.25 5.68
N ASP A 107 12.33 7.44 5.63
CA ASP A 107 13.08 7.51 4.37
C ASP A 107 12.97 6.20 3.59
N SER A 108 12.97 5.07 4.32
CA SER A 108 12.76 3.74 3.79
C SER A 108 11.59 3.06 4.50
N GLY A 109 11.02 2.06 3.87
CA GLY A 109 9.93 1.30 4.47
C GLY A 109 9.22 0.41 3.48
N PHE A 110 8.26 -0.35 3.99
CA PHE A 110 7.38 -1.14 3.16
C PHE A 110 6.02 -1.32 3.82
N TYR A 111 5.05 -1.69 3.00
CA TYR A 111 3.82 -2.30 3.46
C TYR A 111 3.53 -3.56 2.64
N TRP A 112 2.90 -4.52 3.29
CA TRP A 112 2.49 -5.79 2.72
C TRP A 112 1.05 -6.05 3.10
N ARG A 113 0.19 -6.14 2.10
CA ARG A 113 -1.25 -6.28 2.22
C ARG A 113 -1.66 -7.65 1.77
N ASN A 114 -2.50 -8.32 2.56
CA ASN A 114 -3.01 -9.64 2.25
C ASN A 114 -4.52 -9.62 2.31
N GLU A 115 -5.16 -10.26 1.34
CA GLU A 115 -6.61 -10.30 1.23
C GLU A 115 -7.06 -11.68 0.75
N LEU A 116 -7.99 -12.28 1.48
CA LEU A 116 -8.73 -13.46 1.06
C LEU A 116 -10.12 -13.03 0.63
N GLN A 117 -10.50 -13.36 -0.59
CA GLN A 117 -11.78 -13.00 -1.20
C GLN A 117 -12.63 -14.25 -1.41
N ALA A 118 -13.90 -14.17 -1.02
CA ALA A 118 -14.91 -15.20 -1.21
C ALA A 118 -16.06 -14.63 -2.06
N PRO A 119 -16.31 -15.15 -3.27
CA PRO A 119 -17.46 -14.74 -4.08
C PRO A 119 -18.77 -15.13 -3.39
N VAL A 120 -19.76 -14.24 -3.45
CA VAL A 120 -21.10 -14.47 -2.92
C VAL A 120 -21.95 -15.13 -4.01
N ALA A 121 -21.91 -16.46 -4.06
CA ALA A 121 -22.59 -17.26 -5.09
C ALA A 121 -22.34 -16.69 -6.50
N ASN A 122 -23.39 -16.54 -7.31
CA ASN A 122 -23.32 -16.00 -8.68
C ASN A 122 -23.76 -14.53 -8.76
N THR A 123 -23.70 -13.78 -7.65
CA THR A 123 -24.21 -12.39 -7.59
C THR A 123 -23.26 -11.37 -8.20
N GLY A 124 -22.02 -11.74 -8.50
CA GLY A 124 -20.95 -10.82 -8.90
C GLY A 124 -20.37 -10.00 -7.73
N GLN A 125 -20.78 -10.31 -6.49
CA GLN A 125 -20.25 -9.71 -5.26
C GLN A 125 -19.20 -10.63 -4.63
N ALA A 126 -18.31 -10.06 -3.84
CA ALA A 126 -17.32 -10.78 -3.05
C ALA A 126 -17.17 -10.16 -1.66
N LEU A 127 -17.19 -11.02 -0.64
CA LEU A 127 -16.71 -10.67 0.69
C LEU A 127 -15.19 -10.81 0.71
N TYR A 128 -14.52 -9.97 1.48
CA TYR A 128 -13.08 -10.09 1.67
C TYR A 128 -12.66 -9.82 3.10
N ALA A 129 -11.61 -10.50 3.52
CA ALA A 129 -10.93 -10.30 4.79
C ALA A 129 -9.44 -10.09 4.53
N GLY A 130 -8.80 -9.19 5.26
CA GLY A 130 -7.39 -8.88 5.04
C GLY A 130 -6.61 -8.60 6.32
N LEU A 131 -5.32 -8.83 6.23
CA LEU A 131 -4.33 -8.55 7.26
C LEU A 131 -3.11 -7.90 6.61
N ASP A 132 -2.81 -6.69 7.06
CA ASP A 132 -1.78 -5.85 6.49
C ASP A 132 -0.70 -5.58 7.55
N TYR A 133 0.57 -5.58 7.13
CA TYR A 133 1.71 -5.19 7.94
C TYR A 133 2.51 -4.10 7.23
N GLY A 134 3.01 -3.14 7.98
CA GLY A 134 3.93 -2.14 7.44
C GLY A 134 4.98 -1.73 8.44
N ARG A 135 6.14 -1.36 7.93
CA ARG A 135 7.26 -0.84 8.71
C ARG A 135 7.99 0.24 7.96
N VAL A 136 8.30 1.34 8.66
CA VAL A 136 9.21 2.39 8.20
C VAL A 136 10.54 2.31 8.95
N PHE A 137 11.62 2.75 8.33
CA PHE A 137 12.96 2.77 8.93
C PHE A 137 13.84 3.81 8.21
N GLY A 138 15.03 4.05 8.75
CA GLY A 138 15.97 5.03 8.22
C GLY A 138 16.19 6.22 9.15
N PRO A 139 17.10 7.15 8.78
CA PRO A 139 17.52 8.26 9.62
C PRO A 139 16.39 9.11 10.22
N SER A 140 15.31 9.32 9.46
CA SER A 140 14.16 10.13 9.85
C SER A 140 13.24 9.45 10.87
N THR A 141 13.46 8.16 11.19
CA THR A 141 12.58 7.40 12.09
C THR A 141 12.93 7.48 13.59
N VAL A 142 14.05 8.10 13.95
CA VAL A 142 14.56 8.17 15.34
C VAL A 142 13.57 8.84 16.31
N GLY A 143 12.80 9.83 15.85
CA GLY A 143 11.82 10.56 16.65
C GLY A 143 10.39 10.01 16.59
N LEU A 144 10.15 8.91 15.87
CA LEU A 144 8.80 8.38 15.74
C LEU A 144 8.34 7.68 17.02
N VAL A 145 7.03 7.74 17.28
CA VAL A 145 6.37 7.00 18.38
C VAL A 145 6.50 5.48 18.27
N GLY A 146 6.89 5.00 17.08
CA GLY A 146 7.23 3.63 16.74
C GLY A 146 7.35 3.50 15.23
N THR A 147 7.66 2.32 14.73
CA THR A 147 8.03 2.14 13.32
C THR A 147 7.18 1.13 12.57
N GLN A 148 6.22 0.46 13.22
CA GLN A 148 5.48 -0.63 12.62
C GLN A 148 3.99 -0.60 12.97
N LEU A 149 3.16 -1.07 12.04
CA LEU A 149 1.72 -1.15 12.18
C LEU A 149 1.23 -2.51 11.65
N ILE A 150 0.24 -3.10 12.32
CA ILE A 150 -0.55 -4.22 11.79
C ILE A 150 -2.01 -3.81 11.84
N GLY A 151 -2.75 -4.07 10.76
CA GLY A 151 -4.18 -3.83 10.77
C GLY A 151 -4.94 -4.87 9.98
N ALA A 152 -6.22 -5.01 10.31
CA ALA A 152 -7.13 -5.95 9.70
C ALA A 152 -8.27 -5.21 9.01
N VAL A 153 -8.87 -5.85 8.02
CA VAL A 153 -10.02 -5.31 7.29
C VAL A 153 -11.01 -6.42 6.95
N LEU A 154 -12.29 -6.09 6.99
CA LEU A 154 -13.38 -6.86 6.41
C LEU A 154 -14.13 -5.97 5.43
N GLY A 155 -14.56 -6.49 4.30
CA GLY A 155 -15.34 -5.71 3.35
C GLY A 155 -16.16 -6.52 2.38
N LEU A 156 -16.97 -5.80 1.64
CA LEU A 156 -17.85 -6.28 0.59
C LEU A 156 -17.62 -5.43 -0.64
N ARG A 157 -17.35 -6.07 -1.78
CA ARG A 157 -17.26 -5.37 -3.06
C ARG A 157 -18.08 -6.07 -4.12
N GLY A 158 -18.55 -5.29 -5.07
CA GLY A 158 -19.36 -5.81 -6.15
C GLY A 158 -19.62 -4.75 -7.21
N GLY A 159 -20.37 -5.14 -8.22
CA GLY A 159 -20.83 -4.20 -9.22
C GLY A 159 -21.89 -4.82 -10.10
N PHE A 160 -22.70 -3.96 -10.71
CA PHE A 160 -23.73 -4.34 -11.66
C PHE A 160 -23.56 -3.53 -12.93
N GLY A 161 -23.58 -4.25 -14.06
CA GLY A 161 -23.48 -3.67 -15.40
C GLY A 161 -24.84 -3.67 -16.10
N SER A 162 -25.12 -2.60 -16.84
CA SER A 162 -26.25 -2.50 -17.75
C SER A 162 -25.78 -1.98 -19.12
N LYS A 163 -26.68 -1.89 -20.11
CA LYS A 163 -26.38 -1.27 -21.41
C LYS A 163 -26.00 0.21 -21.31
N PHE A 164 -26.30 0.86 -20.19
CA PHE A 164 -26.10 2.30 -19.99
C PHE A 164 -24.88 2.64 -19.14
N GLY A 165 -24.16 1.63 -18.63
CA GLY A 165 -23.00 1.81 -17.78
C GLY A 165 -22.87 0.75 -16.70
N ARG A 166 -21.79 0.85 -15.92
CA ARG A 166 -21.45 -0.08 -14.84
C ARG A 166 -21.31 0.68 -13.52
N LEU A 167 -22.07 0.27 -12.51
CA LEU A 167 -21.84 0.68 -11.13
C LEU A 167 -20.94 -0.32 -10.43
N SER A 168 -19.96 0.18 -9.69
CA SER A 168 -19.10 -0.60 -8.79
C SER A 168 -19.11 0.03 -7.41
N TYR A 169 -19.01 -0.80 -6.37
CA TYR A 169 -18.96 -0.37 -4.99
C TYR A 169 -17.99 -1.23 -4.16
N ASP A 170 -17.42 -0.64 -3.12
CA ASP A 170 -16.64 -1.30 -2.08
C ASP A 170 -16.98 -0.66 -0.73
N PHE A 171 -17.39 -1.48 0.23
CA PHE A 171 -17.63 -1.09 1.63
C PHE A 171 -16.67 -1.86 2.53
N PHE A 172 -16.05 -1.20 3.49
CA PHE A 172 -15.13 -1.86 4.42
C PHE A 172 -15.20 -1.31 5.84
N VAL A 173 -14.81 -2.17 6.77
CA VAL A 173 -14.51 -1.84 8.16
C VAL A 173 -13.15 -2.41 8.50
N GLY A 174 -12.31 -1.63 9.15
CA GLY A 174 -10.96 -2.00 9.55
C GLY A 174 -10.67 -1.72 11.01
N LEU A 175 -9.69 -2.45 11.54
CA LEU A 175 -9.29 -2.45 12.94
C LEU A 175 -7.75 -2.36 13.04
N PRO A 176 -7.19 -1.51 13.89
CA PRO A 176 -5.76 -1.54 14.20
C PRO A 176 -5.48 -2.76 15.09
N VAL A 177 -4.72 -3.73 14.58
CA VAL A 177 -4.35 -4.95 15.30
C VAL A 177 -3.13 -4.72 16.18
N TYR A 178 -2.14 -3.98 15.67
CA TYR A 178 -0.98 -3.54 16.42
C TYR A 178 -0.65 -2.10 16.06
N LYS A 179 -0.40 -1.29 17.09
CA LYS A 179 0.12 0.06 16.96
C LYS A 179 1.03 0.39 18.16
N PRO A 180 2.04 1.27 17.99
CA PRO A 180 2.81 1.80 19.12
C PRO A 180 1.90 2.49 20.14
N ALA A 181 2.28 2.47 21.42
CA ALA A 181 1.44 2.98 22.51
C ALA A 181 1.03 4.45 22.31
N ALA A 182 1.98 5.30 21.88
CA ALA A 182 1.75 6.72 21.62
C ALA A 182 1.19 7.03 20.22
N PHE A 183 0.87 6.02 19.41
CA PHE A 183 0.21 6.19 18.12
C PHE A 183 -1.31 6.29 18.31
N HIS A 184 -1.89 7.45 17.99
CA HIS A 184 -3.30 7.75 18.18
C HIS A 184 -4.07 7.51 16.88
N THR A 185 -5.12 6.68 16.96
CA THR A 185 -6.01 6.34 15.84
C THR A 185 -7.31 5.78 16.41
N SER A 186 -8.39 5.85 15.65
CA SER A 186 -9.67 5.25 16.01
C SER A 186 -9.55 3.73 16.22
N GLY A 187 -10.33 3.18 17.14
CA GLY A 187 -10.42 1.73 17.35
C GLY A 187 -11.13 0.98 16.21
N VAL A 188 -11.91 1.70 15.40
CA VAL A 188 -12.62 1.18 14.22
C VAL A 188 -12.64 2.25 13.13
N THR A 189 -12.32 1.86 11.89
CA THR A 189 -12.38 2.75 10.73
C THR A 189 -13.28 2.14 9.66
N GLY A 190 -14.27 2.87 9.18
CA GLY A 190 -15.12 2.45 8.07
C GLY A 190 -14.91 3.32 6.83
N GLY A 191 -15.23 2.78 5.66
CA GLY A 191 -15.22 3.56 4.44
C GLY A 191 -16.03 2.92 3.32
N MET A 192 -16.36 3.74 2.33
CA MET A 192 -17.02 3.31 1.12
C MET A 192 -16.41 3.96 -0.11
N GLN A 193 -16.49 3.27 -1.24
CA GLN A 193 -16.20 3.80 -2.56
C GLN A 193 -17.30 3.35 -3.51
N VAL A 194 -17.80 4.29 -4.32
CA VAL A 194 -18.78 4.02 -5.36
C VAL A 194 -18.29 4.68 -6.64
N ALA A 195 -18.30 3.95 -7.75
CA ALA A 195 -17.89 4.47 -9.06
C ALA A 195 -18.86 4.02 -10.14
N TYR A 196 -19.26 4.96 -11.00
CA TYR A 196 -20.08 4.72 -12.18
C TYR A 196 -19.27 5.01 -13.43
N GLN A 197 -19.24 4.05 -14.35
CA GLN A 197 -18.58 4.18 -15.66
C GLN A 197 -19.65 4.14 -16.75
N TYR A 198 -19.70 5.18 -17.58
CA TYR A 198 -20.61 5.34 -18.72
C TYR A 198 -19.90 5.13 -20.06
#